data_AF-A0A498C303-F1
#
_entry.id   AF-A0A498C303-F1
#
_cell.length_a   1.000
_cell.length_b   1.000
_cell.length_c   1.000
_cell.angle_alpha   90.00
_cell.angle_beta   90.00
_cell.angle_gamma   90.00
#
_symmetry.space_group_name_H-M   'P 1'
#
loop_
_entity.id
_entity.type
_entity.pdbx_description
1 polymer ?
#
loop_
_entity_poly.entity_id
_entity_poly.type
_entity_poly.pdbx_seq_one_letter_code
_entity_poly.pdbx_strand_id
1 'polypeptide(L)'
;MPRTNMFVATLVLGLWAGMAYPADEERPSTPILGAEEQQAKEEGMRLYGIRWRSVAISHLEKAAEAGDVESMYYLGEIHRFMDRGMSREAIDWYHSAAQGGDPHAMLRLEWGMICELADICPEDHDSWVDMALEQELPRAEKGDPEAMSTLFDVYNMLGDPRTALDWLERAAEAGNPEAQDWLGTITQNRSGELPPKLEDVKAAEPWFRKAAEQGYAPAMYNLSLALRKQERHDEDWEWTQQSSQHGHISGRLAVGWCYLDHTWADFCPDDIEDRIKGWAILHAVYKETRNETAEGILGRHQDLLTEAEIAEAEKLAEDWLNRDPPLSYFPPKYGF
;
A
#
# COMPACT_ATOMS: atom_id res chain seq x y z
N MET A 1 6.00 3.17 41.86
CA MET A 1 6.04 4.57 41.38
C MET A 1 6.11 4.50 39.86
N PRO A 2 5.01 4.73 39.13
CA PRO A 2 5.06 4.78 37.69
C PRO A 2 5.53 6.18 37.25
N ARG A 3 6.48 6.23 36.33
CA ARG A 3 6.92 7.45 35.65
C ARG A 3 5.91 7.76 34.54
N THR A 4 5.17 8.84 34.72
CA THR A 4 4.45 9.56 33.67
C THR A 4 5.48 10.13 32.69
N ASN A 5 5.50 9.65 31.46
CA ASN A 5 6.08 10.38 30.33
C ASN A 5 4.97 11.22 29.70
N MET A 6 4.84 12.45 30.19
CA MET A 6 4.16 13.54 29.51
C MET A 6 5.20 14.13 28.56
N PHE A 7 5.11 13.85 27.27
CA PHE A 7 5.86 14.56 26.24
C PHE A 7 4.85 15.12 25.21
N VAL A 8 4.50 16.39 25.46
CA VAL A 8 4.29 17.47 24.49
C VAL A 8 3.61 17.10 23.15
N ALA A 9 2.27 17.00 23.18
CA ALA A 9 1.44 17.43 22.06
C ALA A 9 1.00 18.87 22.36
N THR A 10 1.84 19.85 22.04
CA THR A 10 1.44 21.27 22.11
C THR A 10 2.22 22.05 21.07
N LEU A 11 1.47 22.58 20.09
CA LEU A 11 1.80 23.58 19.05
C LEU A 11 1.77 23.08 17.60
N VAL A 12 0.57 22.80 17.08
CA VAL A 12 0.02 23.48 15.87
C VAL A 12 -1.52 23.59 16.04
N LEU A 13 -1.99 24.35 17.01
CA LEU A 13 -3.42 24.70 17.17
C LEU A 13 -3.66 26.21 17.01
N GLY A 14 -2.85 26.87 16.18
CA GLY A 14 -2.98 28.29 15.88
C GLY A 14 -3.20 28.50 14.39
N LEU A 15 -4.43 28.91 14.03
CA LEU A 15 -4.90 29.42 12.72
C LEU A 15 -5.56 28.44 11.75
N TRP A 16 -6.43 27.54 12.22
CA TRP A 16 -7.46 26.94 11.35
C TRP A 16 -8.79 26.84 12.13
N ALA A 17 -9.42 27.97 12.38
CA ALA A 17 -10.76 28.03 12.93
C ALA A 17 -11.73 28.50 11.83
N GLY A 18 -12.62 27.60 11.41
CA GLY A 18 -13.89 27.94 10.75
C GLY A 18 -13.82 28.40 9.30
N MET A 19 -13.39 27.53 8.38
CA MET A 19 -13.70 27.71 6.96
C MET A 19 -14.43 26.47 6.43
N ALA A 20 -15.76 26.59 6.31
CA ALA A 20 -16.46 25.88 5.26
C ALA A 20 -15.82 26.31 3.93
N TYR A 21 -15.18 25.37 3.24
CA TYR A 21 -14.50 25.68 1.98
C TYR A 21 -15.55 25.94 0.91
N PRO A 22 -15.59 27.13 0.28
CA PRO A 22 -16.39 27.33 -0.91
C PRO A 22 -15.82 26.45 -2.04
N ALA A 23 -16.69 25.77 -2.78
CA ALA A 23 -16.37 24.79 -3.84
C ALA A 23 -15.48 25.30 -5.01
N ASP A 24 -15.06 26.58 -4.98
CA ASP A 24 -14.27 27.24 -6.03
C ASP A 24 -12.83 27.60 -5.61
N GLU A 25 -12.38 27.32 -4.38
CA GLU A 25 -10.98 27.51 -3.98
C GLU A 25 -10.15 26.25 -4.25
N GLU A 26 -9.11 26.38 -5.08
CA GLU A 26 -8.08 25.35 -5.25
C GLU A 26 -7.56 24.91 -3.87
N ARG A 27 -7.50 23.60 -3.62
CA ARG A 27 -6.96 23.00 -2.39
C ARG A 27 -5.70 23.78 -1.97
N PRO A 28 -5.55 24.18 -0.69
CA PRO A 28 -4.33 24.84 -0.24
C PRO A 28 -3.13 24.04 -0.76
N SER A 29 -2.26 24.69 -1.54
CA SER A 29 -1.11 24.00 -2.11
C SER A 29 -0.36 23.32 -0.98
N THR A 30 -0.18 22.00 -1.07
CA THR A 30 0.58 21.24 -0.07
C THR A 30 1.89 21.99 0.19
N PRO A 31 2.22 22.29 1.46
CA PRO A 31 3.45 23.01 1.77
C PRO A 31 4.62 22.34 1.06
N ILE A 32 5.41 23.13 0.32
CA ILE A 32 6.60 22.59 -0.34
C ILE A 32 7.59 22.23 0.77
N LEU A 33 7.79 20.94 0.97
CA LEU A 33 8.71 20.41 1.96
C LEU A 33 10.15 20.84 1.67
N GLY A 34 10.92 21.09 2.72
CA GLY A 34 12.36 21.19 2.61
C GLY A 34 12.97 19.83 2.26
N ALA A 35 14.23 19.83 1.85
CA ALA A 35 14.91 18.61 1.41
C ALA A 35 15.04 17.56 2.54
N GLU A 36 15.18 18.00 3.80
CA GLU A 36 15.25 17.10 4.96
C GLU A 36 13.89 16.45 5.23
N GLU A 37 12.82 17.23 5.19
CA GLU A 37 11.45 16.75 5.42
C GLU A 37 11.00 15.82 4.29
N GLN A 38 11.36 16.13 3.04
CA GLN A 38 11.10 15.26 1.89
C GLN A 38 11.83 13.92 2.01
N GLN A 39 13.12 13.94 2.39
CA GLN A 39 13.87 12.71 2.62
C GLN A 39 13.29 11.90 3.80
N ALA A 40 12.83 12.58 4.85
CA ALA A 40 12.17 11.93 5.97
C ALA A 40 10.85 11.28 5.55
N LYS A 41 10.04 11.97 4.73
CA LYS A 41 8.81 11.42 4.14
C LYS A 41 9.09 10.15 3.34
N GLU A 42 10.06 10.19 2.42
CA GLU A 42 10.42 9.05 1.58
C GLU A 42 10.85 7.83 2.40
N GLU A 43 11.70 8.02 3.42
CA GLU A 43 12.10 6.93 4.31
C GLU A 43 10.95 6.42 5.18
N GLY A 44 10.10 7.32 5.68
CA GLY A 44 8.91 6.97 6.44
C GLY A 44 7.94 6.11 5.62
N MET A 45 7.69 6.49 4.38
CA MET A 45 6.84 5.75 3.44
C MET A 45 7.45 4.40 3.05
N ARG A 46 8.77 4.34 2.85
CA ARG A 46 9.49 3.08 2.62
C ARG A 46 9.28 2.10 3.78
N LEU A 47 9.51 2.57 5.02
CA LEU A 47 9.35 1.79 6.24
C LEU A 47 7.89 1.35 6.44
N TYR A 48 6.92 2.23 6.16
CA TYR A 48 5.51 1.89 6.17
C TYR A 48 5.19 0.76 5.19
N GLY A 49 5.70 0.85 3.95
CA GLY A 49 5.53 -0.14 2.88
C GLY A 49 6.02 -1.54 3.24
N ILE A 50 7.13 -1.65 4.00
CA ILE A 50 7.63 -2.93 4.54
C ILE A 50 7.07 -3.31 5.91
N ARG A 51 6.07 -2.57 6.42
CA ARG A 51 5.37 -2.78 7.70
C ARG A 51 6.20 -2.50 8.95
N TRP A 52 7.29 -1.73 8.83
CA TRP A 52 8.10 -1.23 9.95
C TRP A 52 7.47 0.03 10.57
N ARG A 53 6.19 -0.08 10.93
CA ARG A 53 5.33 1.05 11.33
C ARG A 53 5.89 1.85 12.50
N SER A 54 6.38 1.19 13.55
CA SER A 54 6.91 1.88 14.73
C SER A 54 8.15 2.73 14.43
N VAL A 55 8.98 2.31 13.47
CA VAL A 55 10.18 3.05 13.05
C VAL A 55 9.79 4.20 12.12
N ALA A 56 8.78 3.99 11.26
CA ALA A 56 8.28 4.99 10.31
C ALA A 56 7.76 6.27 10.99
N ILE A 57 7.22 6.19 12.21
CA ILE A 57 6.62 7.32 12.94
C ILE A 57 7.56 8.52 12.98
N SER A 58 8.77 8.36 13.52
CA SER A 58 9.71 9.47 13.70
C SER A 58 10.17 10.13 12.39
N HIS A 59 10.03 9.42 11.27
CA HIS A 59 10.33 9.94 9.93
C HIS A 59 9.14 10.72 9.38
N LEU A 60 7.93 10.17 9.46
CA LEU A 60 6.71 10.82 8.99
C LEU A 60 6.32 12.03 9.85
N GLU A 61 6.60 12.01 11.16
CA GLU A 61 6.37 13.16 12.06
C GLU A 61 7.09 14.41 11.56
N LYS A 62 8.34 14.29 11.07
CA LYS A 62 9.09 15.45 10.53
C LYS A 62 8.38 16.11 9.35
N ALA A 63 7.83 15.31 8.43
CA ALA A 63 7.11 15.82 7.28
C ALA A 63 5.71 16.34 7.66
N ALA A 64 5.03 15.65 8.57
CA ALA A 64 3.72 16.06 9.08
C ALA A 64 3.79 17.38 9.86
N GLU A 65 4.82 17.59 10.70
CA GLU A 65 5.07 18.85 11.41
C GLU A 65 5.33 20.03 10.46
N ALA A 66 5.87 19.75 9.26
CA ALA A 66 6.02 20.72 8.19
C ALA A 66 4.74 20.93 7.35
N GLY A 67 3.65 20.25 7.69
CA GLY A 67 2.34 20.38 7.06
C GLY A 67 2.05 19.39 5.93
N ASP A 68 2.83 18.30 5.79
CA ASP A 68 2.54 17.25 4.80
C ASP A 68 1.31 16.43 5.21
N VAL A 69 0.21 16.65 4.49
CA VAL A 69 -1.10 16.03 4.74
C VAL A 69 -1.06 14.50 4.59
N GLU A 70 -0.28 14.00 3.62
CA GLU A 70 -0.17 12.55 3.38
C GLU A 70 0.55 11.85 4.54
N SER A 71 1.62 12.45 5.08
CA SER A 71 2.31 11.93 6.26
C SER A 71 1.39 11.93 7.49
N MET A 72 0.56 12.96 7.66
CA MET A 72 -0.48 12.97 8.71
C MET A 72 -1.45 11.79 8.54
N TYR A 73 -1.92 11.53 7.32
CA TYR A 73 -2.79 10.37 7.04
C TYR A 73 -2.12 9.04 7.44
N TYR A 74 -0.89 8.81 6.99
CA TYR A 74 -0.17 7.57 7.26
C TYR A 74 0.24 7.41 8.73
N LEU A 75 0.47 8.51 9.46
CA LEU A 75 0.61 8.47 10.92
C LEU A 75 -0.69 7.97 11.58
N GLY A 76 -1.86 8.45 11.12
CA GLY A 76 -3.16 7.92 11.51
C GLY A 76 -3.27 6.40 11.29
N GLU A 77 -2.92 5.92 10.09
CA GLU A 77 -2.91 4.48 9.77
C GLU A 77 -1.95 3.68 10.67
N ILE A 78 -0.75 4.21 10.93
CA ILE A 78 0.23 3.54 11.81
C ILE A 78 -0.35 3.34 13.20
N HIS A 79 -0.87 4.40 13.82
CA HIS A 79 -1.48 4.32 15.15
C HIS A 79 -2.69 3.38 15.15
N ARG A 80 -3.56 3.48 14.14
CA ARG A 80 -4.73 2.59 13.99
C ARG A 80 -4.34 1.11 13.98
N PHE A 81 -3.30 0.75 13.24
CA PHE A 81 -2.81 -0.64 13.17
C PHE A 81 -2.13 -1.10 14.45
N MET A 82 -1.30 -0.26 15.08
CA MET A 82 -0.59 -0.61 16.30
C MET A 82 -1.54 -0.80 17.49
N ASP A 83 -2.54 0.08 17.60
CA ASP A 83 -3.52 0.08 18.69
C ASP A 83 -4.71 -0.85 18.41
N ARG A 84 -4.74 -1.47 17.22
CA ARG A 84 -5.81 -2.38 16.75
C ARG A 84 -7.19 -1.72 16.73
N GLY A 85 -7.22 -0.43 16.37
CA GLY A 85 -8.41 0.39 16.38
C GLY A 85 -8.05 1.87 16.44
N MET A 86 -9.08 2.72 16.47
CA MET A 86 -8.91 4.16 16.49
C MET A 86 -8.54 4.64 17.90
N SER A 87 -7.24 4.83 18.15
CA SER A 87 -6.74 5.53 19.35
C SER A 87 -6.92 7.04 19.23
N ARG A 88 -6.75 7.77 20.33
CA ARG A 88 -6.81 9.24 20.32
C ARG A 88 -5.76 9.81 19.37
N GLU A 89 -4.56 9.28 19.44
CA GLU A 89 -3.44 9.65 18.58
C GLU A 89 -3.75 9.40 17.09
N ALA A 90 -4.36 8.26 16.75
CA ALA A 90 -4.78 8.00 15.38
C ALA A 90 -5.81 9.04 14.91
N ILE A 91 -6.80 9.33 15.75
CA ILE A 91 -7.88 10.27 15.43
C ILE A 91 -7.35 11.69 15.28
N ASP A 92 -6.43 12.13 16.15
CA ASP A 92 -5.81 13.47 16.07
C ASP A 92 -5.04 13.65 14.74
N TRP A 93 -4.33 12.60 14.30
CA TRP A 93 -3.64 12.61 13.00
C TRP A 93 -4.60 12.62 11.81
N TYR A 94 -5.63 11.78 11.81
CA TYR A 94 -6.64 11.82 10.74
C TYR A 94 -7.38 13.15 10.71
N HIS A 95 -7.71 13.72 11.87
CA HIS A 95 -8.34 15.04 11.94
C HIS A 95 -7.45 16.12 11.31
N SER A 96 -6.15 16.10 11.62
CA SER A 96 -5.19 17.01 10.99
C SER A 96 -5.11 16.82 9.48
N ALA A 97 -5.10 15.56 9.00
CA ALA A 97 -5.09 15.24 7.58
C ALA A 97 -6.40 15.67 6.87
N ALA A 98 -7.56 15.46 7.50
CA ALA A 98 -8.87 15.88 7.01
C ALA A 98 -8.99 17.40 6.92
N GLN A 99 -8.47 18.14 7.90
CA GLN A 99 -8.36 19.60 7.83
C GLN A 99 -7.44 20.07 6.69
N GLY A 100 -6.43 19.26 6.35
CA GLY A 100 -5.60 19.42 5.15
C GLY A 100 -6.26 18.99 3.85
N GLY A 101 -7.51 18.53 3.88
CA GLY A 101 -8.30 18.14 2.72
C GLY A 101 -8.12 16.68 2.27
N ASP A 102 -7.51 15.80 3.07
CA ASP A 102 -7.39 14.38 2.70
C ASP A 102 -8.74 13.65 2.78
N PRO A 103 -9.28 13.16 1.65
CA PRO A 103 -10.61 12.54 1.63
C PRO A 103 -10.61 11.20 2.36
N HIS A 104 -9.51 10.45 2.35
CA HIS A 104 -9.42 9.16 3.03
C HIS A 104 -9.42 9.33 4.55
N ALA A 105 -8.79 10.37 5.08
CA ALA A 105 -8.85 10.75 6.48
C ALA A 105 -10.28 11.12 6.90
N MET A 106 -11.00 11.90 6.08
CA MET A 106 -12.42 12.22 6.30
C MET A 106 -13.26 10.94 6.41
N LEU A 107 -13.07 9.99 5.48
CA LEU A 107 -13.76 8.70 5.52
C LEU A 107 -13.37 7.84 6.75
N ARG A 108 -12.10 7.87 7.19
CA ARG A 108 -11.67 7.17 8.41
C ARG A 108 -12.34 7.70 9.68
N LEU A 109 -12.56 9.01 9.77
CA LEU A 109 -13.21 9.66 10.92
C LEU A 109 -14.71 9.34 10.99
N GLU A 110 -15.37 9.25 9.83
CA GLU A 110 -16.77 8.83 9.73
C GLU A 110 -16.96 7.37 10.18
N TRP A 111 -16.01 6.50 9.83
CA TRP A 111 -16.18 5.07 10.00
C TRP A 111 -16.52 4.68 11.45
N GLY A 112 -17.74 4.19 11.66
CA GLY A 112 -18.23 3.75 12.96
C GLY A 112 -18.55 4.86 13.96
N MET A 113 -18.77 6.11 13.49
CA MET A 113 -19.04 7.29 14.32
C MET A 113 -17.96 7.48 15.40
N ILE A 114 -16.71 7.16 15.05
CA ILE A 114 -15.67 6.95 16.05
C ILE A 114 -15.22 8.25 16.71
N CYS A 115 -15.27 9.36 15.98
CA CYS A 115 -14.99 10.67 16.57
C CYS A 115 -16.07 11.08 17.58
N GLU A 116 -17.34 10.65 17.38
CA GLU A 116 -18.46 11.00 18.26
C GLU A 116 -18.35 10.22 19.56
N LEU A 117 -18.10 8.91 19.44
CA LEU A 117 -17.89 8.03 20.58
C LEU A 117 -16.69 8.44 21.43
N ALA A 118 -15.71 9.11 20.83
CA ALA A 118 -14.51 9.58 21.50
C ALA A 118 -14.58 11.06 21.98
N ASP A 119 -15.70 11.75 21.75
CA ASP A 119 -15.94 13.17 22.09
C ASP A 119 -14.84 14.11 21.54
N ILE A 120 -14.48 13.88 20.27
CA ILE A 120 -13.41 14.61 19.55
C ILE A 120 -13.82 15.02 18.14
N CYS A 121 -15.07 14.76 17.75
CA CYS A 121 -15.60 15.32 16.52
C CYS A 121 -15.56 16.86 16.58
N PRO A 122 -15.05 17.53 15.54
CA PRO A 122 -15.30 18.95 15.39
C PRO A 122 -16.80 19.24 15.24
N GLU A 123 -17.22 20.48 15.53
CA GLU A 123 -18.63 20.87 15.51
C GLU A 123 -19.33 20.60 14.16
N ASP A 124 -18.58 20.45 13.06
CA ASP A 124 -19.06 20.20 11.69
C ASP A 124 -18.93 18.73 11.21
N HIS A 125 -18.72 17.77 12.12
CA HIS A 125 -18.42 16.35 11.78
C HIS A 125 -19.43 15.57 10.94
N ASP A 126 -20.74 15.89 10.99
CA ASP A 126 -21.79 15.24 10.19
C ASP A 126 -21.60 15.39 8.66
N SER A 127 -20.53 16.08 8.23
CA SER A 127 -20.26 16.45 6.86
C SER A 127 -19.04 15.79 6.24
N TRP A 128 -18.27 14.93 6.93
CA TRP A 128 -16.98 14.47 6.38
C TRP A 128 -17.10 13.72 5.05
N VAL A 129 -18.07 12.81 4.94
CA VAL A 129 -18.32 12.10 3.68
C VAL A 129 -18.84 13.04 2.61
N ASP A 130 -19.71 13.98 2.97
CA ASP A 130 -20.24 15.00 2.06
C ASP A 130 -19.14 15.94 1.57
N MET A 131 -18.21 16.34 2.43
CA MET A 131 -17.03 17.15 2.09
C MET A 131 -16.10 16.40 1.14
N ALA A 132 -15.82 15.11 1.41
CA ALA A 132 -15.03 14.28 0.51
C ALA A 132 -15.72 14.16 -0.86
N LEU A 133 -17.04 13.98 -0.88
CA LEU A 133 -17.83 13.92 -2.11
C LEU A 133 -17.79 15.25 -2.88
N GLU A 134 -18.06 16.38 -2.20
CA GLU A 134 -18.04 17.72 -2.79
C GLU A 134 -16.67 18.08 -3.36
N GLN A 135 -15.59 17.64 -2.71
CA GLN A 135 -14.22 17.84 -3.17
C GLN A 135 -13.86 16.99 -4.38
N GLU A 136 -14.18 15.69 -4.36
CA GLU A 136 -13.69 14.73 -5.36
C GLU A 136 -14.59 14.63 -6.60
N LEU A 137 -15.90 14.88 -6.46
CA LEU A 137 -16.85 14.76 -7.58
C LEU A 137 -16.50 15.68 -8.77
N PRO A 138 -16.24 16.98 -8.59
CA PRO A 138 -15.90 17.86 -9.71
C PRO A 138 -14.59 17.48 -10.41
N ARG A 139 -13.61 16.93 -9.66
CA ARG A 139 -12.33 16.46 -10.22
C ARG A 139 -12.55 15.19 -11.05
N ALA A 140 -13.30 14.23 -10.51
CA ALA A 140 -13.63 12.99 -11.19
C ALA A 140 -14.44 13.24 -12.47
N GLU A 141 -15.39 14.18 -12.44
CA GLU A 141 -16.15 14.60 -13.64
C GLU A 141 -15.28 15.25 -14.72
N LYS A 142 -14.18 15.91 -14.33
CA LYS A 142 -13.16 16.46 -15.25
C LYS A 142 -12.18 15.41 -15.78
N GLY A 143 -12.30 14.15 -15.35
CA GLY A 143 -11.47 13.05 -15.84
C GLY A 143 -10.29 12.69 -14.94
N ASP A 144 -10.24 13.18 -13.70
CA ASP A 144 -9.16 12.84 -12.75
C ASP A 144 -9.30 11.38 -12.26
N PRO A 145 -8.38 10.47 -12.65
CA PRO A 145 -8.47 9.05 -12.32
C PRO A 145 -8.25 8.75 -10.82
N GLU A 146 -7.56 9.62 -10.07
CA GLU A 146 -7.37 9.45 -8.62
C GLU A 146 -8.65 9.85 -7.86
N ALA A 147 -9.28 10.94 -8.28
CA ALA A 147 -10.57 11.36 -7.74
C ALA A 147 -11.67 10.31 -8.01
N MET A 148 -11.68 9.71 -9.21
CA MET A 148 -12.60 8.60 -9.52
C MET A 148 -12.39 7.40 -8.58
N SER A 149 -11.13 7.00 -8.33
CA SER A 149 -10.83 5.93 -7.36
C SER A 149 -11.26 6.31 -5.95
N THR A 150 -11.09 7.57 -5.55
CA THR A 150 -11.55 8.05 -4.24
C THR A 150 -13.08 8.00 -4.13
N LEU A 151 -13.81 8.31 -5.19
CA LEU A 151 -15.28 8.19 -5.21
C LEU A 151 -15.75 6.74 -5.04
N PHE A 152 -14.99 5.74 -5.47
CA PHE A 152 -15.28 4.35 -5.11
C PHE A 152 -15.34 4.17 -3.59
N ASP A 153 -14.38 4.73 -2.84
CA ASP A 153 -14.37 4.65 -1.37
C ASP A 153 -15.52 5.46 -0.74
N VAL A 154 -15.76 6.67 -1.24
CA VAL A 154 -16.84 7.57 -0.77
C VAL A 154 -18.21 6.91 -0.92
N TYR A 155 -18.55 6.39 -2.11
CA TYR A 155 -19.85 5.78 -2.34
C TYR A 155 -20.03 4.45 -1.60
N ASN A 156 -18.94 3.71 -1.34
CA ASN A 156 -19.01 2.56 -0.43
C ASN A 156 -19.36 2.99 1.00
N MET A 157 -18.78 4.10 1.49
CA MET A 157 -19.13 4.66 2.80
C MET A 157 -20.59 5.10 2.88
N LEU A 158 -21.12 5.71 1.80
CA LEU A 158 -22.53 6.10 1.68
C LEU A 158 -23.50 4.91 1.54
N GLY A 159 -23.00 3.67 1.47
CA GLY A 159 -23.83 2.48 1.29
C GLY A 159 -24.43 2.34 -0.11
N ASP A 160 -23.82 2.96 -1.13
CA ASP A 160 -24.18 2.81 -2.54
C ASP A 160 -23.08 2.08 -3.34
N PRO A 161 -22.95 0.75 -3.15
CA PRO A 161 -21.92 -0.04 -3.82
C PRO A 161 -22.09 -0.08 -5.35
N ARG A 162 -23.27 0.26 -5.88
CA ARG A 162 -23.49 0.27 -7.34
C ARG A 162 -22.83 1.50 -7.95
N THR A 163 -23.04 2.67 -7.36
CA THR A 163 -22.38 3.90 -7.80
C THR A 163 -20.87 3.83 -7.51
N ALA A 164 -20.45 3.20 -6.41
CA ALA A 164 -19.04 2.96 -6.15
C ALA A 164 -18.38 2.16 -7.29
N LEU A 165 -18.97 1.03 -7.70
CA LEU A 165 -18.44 0.22 -8.79
C LEU A 165 -18.40 0.97 -10.13
N ASP A 166 -19.37 1.82 -10.44
CA ASP A 166 -19.33 2.69 -11.64
C ASP A 166 -18.09 3.60 -11.62
N TRP A 167 -17.79 4.23 -10.48
CA TRP A 167 -16.60 5.07 -10.36
C TRP A 167 -15.30 4.30 -10.44
N LEU A 168 -15.24 3.09 -9.88
CA LEU A 168 -14.08 2.21 -10.01
C LEU A 168 -13.84 1.81 -11.48
N GLU A 169 -14.89 1.43 -12.20
CA GLU A 169 -14.80 1.10 -13.63
C GLU A 169 -14.30 2.30 -14.43
N ARG A 170 -14.84 3.49 -14.16
CA ARG A 170 -14.40 4.74 -14.80
C ARG A 170 -12.96 5.09 -14.48
N ALA A 171 -12.51 4.92 -13.23
CA ALA A 171 -11.11 5.12 -12.84
C ALA A 171 -10.18 4.17 -13.60
N ALA A 172 -10.57 2.89 -13.70
CA ALA A 172 -9.80 1.87 -14.40
C ALA A 172 -9.74 2.14 -15.92
N GLU A 173 -10.84 2.60 -16.52
CA GLU A 173 -10.90 3.02 -17.92
C GLU A 173 -10.09 4.30 -18.19
N ALA A 174 -10.06 5.23 -17.23
CA ALA A 174 -9.24 6.44 -17.28
C ALA A 174 -7.74 6.20 -17.06
N GLY A 175 -7.35 4.95 -16.78
CA GLY A 175 -5.94 4.55 -16.69
C GLY A 175 -5.39 4.43 -15.28
N ASN A 176 -6.20 4.59 -14.22
CA ASN A 176 -5.72 4.40 -12.86
C ASN A 176 -5.24 2.94 -12.66
N PRO A 177 -3.94 2.69 -12.40
CA PRO A 177 -3.44 1.32 -12.30
C PRO A 177 -3.91 0.58 -11.03
N GLU A 178 -4.12 1.30 -9.93
CA GLU A 178 -4.67 0.71 -8.70
C GLU A 178 -6.14 0.30 -8.92
N ALA A 179 -6.95 1.14 -9.57
CA ALA A 179 -8.33 0.79 -9.91
C ALA A 179 -8.41 -0.39 -10.90
N GLN A 180 -7.51 -0.45 -11.88
CA GLN A 180 -7.40 -1.58 -12.80
C GLN A 180 -7.06 -2.88 -12.05
N ASP A 181 -6.09 -2.84 -11.13
CA ASP A 181 -5.75 -4.00 -10.30
C ASP A 181 -6.93 -4.41 -9.40
N TRP A 182 -7.62 -3.45 -8.80
CA TRP A 182 -8.76 -3.71 -7.95
C TRP A 182 -9.96 -4.28 -8.72
N LEU A 183 -10.26 -3.73 -9.89
CA LEU A 183 -11.29 -4.27 -10.80
C LEU A 183 -10.93 -5.67 -11.30
N GLY A 184 -9.65 -5.93 -11.58
CA GLY A 184 -9.14 -7.27 -11.86
C GLY A 184 -9.40 -8.23 -10.70
N THR A 185 -9.11 -7.81 -9.47
CA THR A 185 -9.33 -8.60 -8.26
C THR A 185 -10.80 -8.92 -8.01
N ILE A 186 -11.70 -7.93 -8.17
CA ILE A 186 -13.15 -8.14 -8.09
C ILE A 186 -13.61 -9.12 -9.18
N THR A 187 -13.13 -8.93 -10.41
CA THR A 187 -13.47 -9.80 -11.55
C THR A 187 -13.03 -11.23 -11.34
N GLN A 188 -11.81 -11.43 -10.80
CA GLN A 188 -11.26 -12.75 -10.51
C GLN A 188 -12.09 -13.49 -9.44
N ASN A 189 -12.63 -12.76 -8.47
CA ASN A 189 -13.35 -13.33 -7.33
C ASN A 189 -14.88 -13.32 -7.52
N ARG A 190 -15.39 -12.98 -8.70
CA ARG A 190 -16.84 -12.76 -8.93
C ARG A 190 -17.72 -13.98 -8.62
N SER A 191 -17.19 -15.20 -8.76
CA SER A 191 -17.93 -16.43 -8.39
C SER A 191 -17.97 -16.70 -6.89
N GLY A 192 -17.09 -16.07 -6.10
CA GLY A 192 -16.91 -16.34 -4.69
C GLY A 192 -16.23 -17.69 -4.39
N GLU A 193 -15.68 -18.37 -5.39
CA GLU A 193 -15.02 -19.67 -5.23
C GLU A 193 -13.55 -19.52 -4.79
N LEU A 194 -13.10 -20.43 -3.92
CA LEU A 194 -11.73 -20.47 -3.41
C LEU A 194 -11.13 -21.88 -3.64
N PRO A 195 -10.18 -22.05 -4.58
CA PRO A 195 -9.56 -21.03 -5.42
C PRO A 195 -10.48 -20.51 -6.55
N PRO A 196 -10.20 -19.31 -7.12
CA PRO A 196 -10.97 -18.74 -8.22
C PRO A 196 -11.11 -19.64 -9.45
N LYS A 197 -12.26 -19.54 -10.11
CA LYS A 197 -12.52 -20.23 -11.38
C LYS A 197 -11.64 -19.71 -12.50
N LEU A 198 -11.23 -20.61 -13.39
CA LEU A 198 -10.40 -20.26 -14.55
C LEU A 198 -11.09 -19.21 -15.46
N GLU A 199 -12.41 -19.25 -15.60
CA GLU A 199 -13.16 -18.27 -16.40
C GLU A 199 -13.16 -16.86 -15.81
N ASP A 200 -13.07 -16.75 -14.48
CA ASP A 200 -12.99 -15.48 -13.76
C ASP A 200 -11.57 -14.92 -13.87
N VAL A 201 -10.56 -15.79 -13.69
CA VAL A 201 -9.15 -15.44 -13.88
C VAL A 201 -8.89 -14.93 -15.30
N LYS A 202 -9.44 -15.61 -16.32
CA LYS A 202 -9.36 -15.16 -17.73
C LYS A 202 -10.02 -13.80 -17.96
N ALA A 203 -11.11 -13.52 -17.26
CA ALA A 203 -11.80 -12.23 -17.35
C ALA A 203 -11.03 -11.11 -16.63
N ALA A 204 -10.27 -11.44 -15.58
CA ALA A 204 -9.46 -10.48 -14.81
C ALA A 204 -8.12 -10.14 -15.47
N GLU A 205 -7.50 -11.09 -16.19
CA GLU A 205 -6.16 -10.91 -16.80
C GLU A 205 -6.00 -9.59 -17.57
N PRO A 206 -6.94 -9.14 -18.43
CA PRO A 206 -6.77 -7.90 -19.18
C PRO A 206 -6.62 -6.66 -18.28
N TRP A 207 -7.26 -6.65 -17.11
CA TRP A 207 -7.16 -5.56 -16.15
C TRP A 207 -5.81 -5.53 -15.44
N PHE A 208 -5.36 -6.69 -14.94
CA PHE A 208 -4.01 -6.81 -14.38
C PHE A 208 -2.94 -6.45 -15.40
N ARG A 209 -3.11 -6.85 -16.66
CA ARG A 209 -2.18 -6.52 -17.74
C ARG A 209 -2.07 -5.03 -17.99
N LYS A 210 -3.20 -4.31 -18.08
CA LYS A 210 -3.18 -2.85 -18.24
C LYS A 210 -2.44 -2.15 -17.10
N ALA A 211 -2.61 -2.58 -15.86
CA ALA A 211 -1.92 -1.96 -14.71
C ALA A 211 -0.44 -2.35 -14.65
N ALA A 212 -0.12 -3.62 -14.94
CA ALA A 212 1.24 -4.13 -14.95
C ALA A 212 2.11 -3.45 -16.03
N GLU A 213 1.55 -3.22 -17.23
CA GLU A 213 2.21 -2.50 -18.33
C GLU A 213 2.47 -1.02 -18.00
N GLN A 214 1.78 -0.45 -17.01
CA GLN A 214 2.03 0.90 -16.49
C GLN A 214 3.08 0.93 -15.36
N GLY A 215 3.67 -0.21 -14.99
CA GLY A 215 4.68 -0.27 -13.93
C GLY A 215 4.12 -0.59 -12.54
N TYR A 216 2.83 -0.91 -12.40
CA TYR A 216 2.22 -1.16 -11.09
C TYR A 216 2.55 -2.57 -10.57
N ALA A 217 3.46 -2.63 -9.60
CA ALA A 217 4.03 -3.88 -9.10
C ALA A 217 3.00 -4.90 -8.53
N PRO A 218 1.93 -4.48 -7.81
CA PRO A 218 0.88 -5.41 -7.38
C PRO A 218 0.19 -6.10 -8.56
N ALA A 219 -0.13 -5.34 -9.61
CA ALA A 219 -0.73 -5.90 -10.81
C ALA A 219 0.22 -6.81 -11.59
N MET A 220 1.52 -6.53 -11.60
CA MET A 220 2.51 -7.46 -12.19
C MET A 220 2.48 -8.83 -11.50
N TYR A 221 2.39 -8.85 -10.17
CA TYR A 221 2.30 -10.09 -9.41
C TYR A 221 0.95 -10.77 -9.63
N ASN A 222 -0.16 -10.03 -9.60
CA ASN A 222 -1.50 -10.58 -9.87
C ASN A 222 -1.63 -11.14 -11.30
N LEU A 223 -1.02 -10.47 -12.28
CA LEU A 223 -0.93 -10.97 -13.65
C LEU A 223 -0.15 -12.27 -13.73
N SER A 224 1.00 -12.36 -13.06
CA SER A 224 1.78 -13.59 -12.93
C SER A 224 0.90 -14.74 -12.41
N LEU A 225 0.18 -14.52 -11.31
CA LEU A 225 -0.73 -15.53 -10.75
C LEU A 225 -1.85 -15.93 -11.72
N ALA A 226 -2.41 -14.97 -12.46
CA ALA A 226 -3.45 -15.21 -13.45
C ALA A 226 -2.93 -16.02 -14.66
N LEU A 227 -1.71 -15.75 -15.12
CA LEU A 227 -1.03 -16.47 -16.19
C LEU A 227 -0.67 -17.89 -15.76
N ARG A 228 -0.16 -18.06 -14.55
CA ARG A 228 0.15 -19.36 -13.94
C ARG A 228 -1.07 -20.28 -13.88
N LYS A 229 -2.22 -19.73 -13.46
CA LYS A 229 -3.49 -20.49 -13.40
C LYS A 229 -4.00 -20.88 -14.79
N GLN A 230 -3.54 -20.19 -15.84
CA GLN A 230 -3.81 -20.49 -17.24
C GLN A 230 -2.69 -21.33 -17.89
N GLU A 231 -1.72 -21.83 -17.12
CA GLU A 231 -0.60 -22.65 -17.58
C GLU A 231 0.30 -21.94 -18.61
N ARG A 232 0.38 -20.59 -18.54
CA ARG A 232 1.27 -19.75 -19.36
C ARG A 232 2.56 -19.44 -18.61
N HIS A 233 3.34 -20.48 -18.30
CA HIS A 233 4.49 -20.41 -17.39
C HIS A 233 5.61 -19.46 -17.84
N ASP A 234 5.91 -19.39 -19.14
CA ASP A 234 6.95 -18.48 -19.64
C ASP A 234 6.61 -17.01 -19.33
N GLU A 235 5.39 -16.58 -19.65
CA GLU A 235 4.92 -15.22 -19.37
C GLU A 235 4.73 -14.96 -17.86
N ASP A 236 4.27 -15.96 -17.10
CA ASP A 236 4.19 -15.86 -15.63
C ASP A 236 5.58 -15.56 -15.03
N TRP A 237 6.62 -16.27 -15.47
CA TRP A 237 7.98 -16.06 -14.98
C TRP A 237 8.52 -14.66 -15.32
N GLU A 238 8.24 -14.16 -16.52
CA GLU A 238 8.58 -12.79 -16.90
C GLU A 238 7.95 -11.76 -15.96
N TRP A 239 6.63 -11.86 -15.72
CA TRP A 239 5.92 -10.93 -14.84
C TRP A 239 6.27 -11.11 -13.36
N THR A 240 6.60 -12.32 -12.92
CA THR A 240 7.14 -12.58 -11.58
C THR A 240 8.44 -11.81 -11.38
N GLN A 241 9.35 -11.87 -12.35
CA GLN A 241 10.61 -11.10 -12.30
C GLN A 241 10.36 -9.60 -12.35
N GLN A 242 9.44 -9.12 -13.19
CA GLN A 242 9.08 -7.70 -13.24
C GLN A 242 8.51 -7.21 -11.91
N SER A 243 7.59 -7.95 -11.29
CA SER A 243 7.03 -7.60 -9.98
C SER A 243 8.12 -7.54 -8.89
N SER A 244 9.05 -8.50 -8.90
CA SER A 244 10.23 -8.48 -8.03
C SER A 244 11.05 -7.22 -8.26
N GLN A 245 11.40 -6.91 -9.52
CA GLN A 245 12.22 -5.75 -9.89
C GLN A 245 11.55 -4.43 -9.49
N HIS A 246 10.23 -4.35 -9.50
CA HIS A 246 9.45 -3.18 -9.07
C HIS A 246 9.10 -3.18 -7.57
N GLY A 247 9.79 -3.99 -6.77
CA GLY A 247 9.70 -3.93 -5.30
C GLY A 247 8.59 -4.77 -4.67
N HIS A 248 7.83 -5.55 -5.44
CA HIS A 248 6.78 -6.40 -4.86
C HIS A 248 7.39 -7.56 -4.05
N ILE A 249 7.13 -7.59 -2.74
CA ILE A 249 7.74 -8.58 -1.83
C ILE A 249 7.41 -10.01 -2.23
N SER A 250 6.16 -10.31 -2.59
CA SER A 250 5.79 -11.67 -3.00
C SER A 250 6.46 -12.08 -4.31
N GLY A 251 6.70 -11.12 -5.22
CA GLY A 251 7.46 -11.34 -6.44
C GLY A 251 8.92 -11.66 -6.12
N ARG A 252 9.54 -10.88 -5.23
CA ARG A 252 10.92 -11.09 -4.77
C ARG A 252 11.11 -12.44 -4.09
N LEU A 253 10.15 -12.86 -3.26
CA LEU A 253 10.13 -14.18 -2.62
C LEU A 253 10.03 -15.31 -3.66
N ALA A 254 9.13 -15.19 -4.64
CA ALA A 254 8.97 -16.18 -5.69
C ALA A 254 10.24 -16.34 -6.53
N VAL A 255 10.87 -15.21 -6.93
CA VAL A 255 12.16 -15.24 -7.64
C VAL A 255 13.24 -15.90 -6.79
N GLY A 256 13.39 -15.48 -5.53
CA GLY A 256 14.39 -16.04 -4.62
C GLY A 256 14.22 -17.55 -4.40
N TRP A 257 12.98 -18.02 -4.26
CA TRP A 257 12.68 -19.44 -4.09
C TRP A 257 12.98 -20.22 -5.37
N CYS A 258 12.53 -19.78 -6.55
CA CYS A 258 12.80 -20.50 -7.79
C CYS A 258 14.31 -20.64 -8.07
N TYR A 259 15.13 -19.62 -7.78
CA TYR A 259 16.60 -19.75 -7.90
C TYR A 259 17.22 -20.71 -6.86
N LEU A 260 16.66 -20.78 -5.66
CA LEU A 260 17.16 -21.62 -4.57
C LEU A 260 16.79 -23.10 -4.77
N ASP A 261 15.55 -23.35 -5.18
CA ASP A 261 14.98 -24.66 -5.42
C ASP A 261 13.87 -24.56 -6.48
N HIS A 262 14.24 -24.75 -7.75
CA HIS A 262 13.29 -24.72 -8.86
C HIS A 262 12.31 -25.91 -8.84
N THR A 263 12.60 -26.96 -8.06
CA THR A 263 11.74 -28.16 -7.99
C THR A 263 10.56 -27.98 -7.03
N TRP A 264 10.55 -26.90 -6.25
CA TRP A 264 9.51 -26.66 -5.26
C TRP A 264 8.12 -26.49 -5.89
N ALA A 265 8.06 -25.93 -7.11
CA ALA A 265 6.82 -25.70 -7.81
C ALA A 265 6.97 -25.73 -9.32
N ASP A 266 5.99 -26.32 -9.99
CA ASP A 266 5.94 -26.55 -11.44
C ASP A 266 5.94 -25.26 -12.29
N PHE A 267 5.86 -24.08 -11.67
CA PHE A 267 5.92 -22.79 -12.37
C PHE A 267 7.32 -22.17 -12.40
N CYS A 268 8.28 -22.69 -11.64
CA CYS A 268 9.66 -22.25 -11.76
C CYS A 268 10.25 -22.80 -13.08
N PRO A 269 11.00 -22.00 -13.86
CA PRO A 269 11.69 -22.51 -15.04
C PRO A 269 12.60 -23.70 -14.71
N ASP A 270 12.62 -24.72 -15.57
CA ASP A 270 13.42 -25.94 -15.32
C ASP A 270 14.95 -25.69 -15.36
N ASP A 271 15.40 -24.62 -16.01
CA ASP A 271 16.80 -24.29 -16.24
C ASP A 271 17.37 -23.22 -15.29
N ILE A 272 16.60 -22.84 -14.26
CA ILE A 272 16.99 -21.83 -13.29
C ILE A 272 17.59 -22.47 -12.03
N GLU A 273 18.89 -22.72 -12.02
CA GLU A 273 19.59 -23.17 -10.80
C GLU A 273 20.77 -22.26 -10.47
N ASP A 274 20.57 -21.39 -9.49
CA ASP A 274 21.62 -20.57 -8.86
C ASP A 274 21.29 -20.41 -7.38
N ARG A 275 21.66 -21.43 -6.60
CA ARG A 275 21.29 -21.53 -5.17
C ARG A 275 21.88 -20.40 -4.34
N ILE A 276 23.09 -19.93 -4.69
CA ILE A 276 23.75 -18.80 -4.03
C ILE A 276 22.93 -17.53 -4.24
N LYS A 277 22.50 -17.25 -5.49
CA LYS A 277 21.63 -16.12 -5.79
C LYS A 277 20.27 -16.25 -5.12
N GLY A 278 19.65 -17.43 -5.16
CA GLY A 278 18.36 -17.67 -4.50
C GLY A 278 18.43 -17.40 -2.99
N TRP A 279 19.47 -17.93 -2.33
CA TRP A 279 19.74 -17.64 -0.93
C TRP A 279 19.98 -16.15 -0.66
N ALA A 280 20.79 -15.48 -1.49
CA ALA A 280 21.09 -14.07 -1.35
C ALA A 280 19.82 -13.19 -1.39
N ILE A 281 18.93 -13.46 -2.36
CA ILE A 281 17.65 -12.74 -2.51
C ILE A 281 16.78 -12.93 -1.27
N LEU A 282 16.59 -14.19 -0.82
CA LEU A 282 15.75 -14.51 0.33
C LEU A 282 16.35 -13.94 1.63
N HIS A 283 17.67 -13.99 1.78
CA HIS A 283 18.37 -13.40 2.91
C HIS A 283 18.17 -11.88 2.95
N ALA A 284 18.28 -11.19 1.81
CA ALA A 284 18.01 -9.75 1.73
C ALA A 284 16.57 -9.40 2.13
N VAL A 285 15.58 -10.12 1.61
CA VAL A 285 14.17 -9.95 2.01
C VAL A 285 14.00 -10.14 3.53
N TYR A 286 14.57 -11.20 4.10
CA TYR A 286 14.51 -11.43 5.54
C TYR A 286 15.15 -10.29 6.34
N LYS A 287 16.32 -9.81 5.92
CA LYS A 287 17.05 -8.73 6.60
C LYS A 287 16.30 -7.41 6.58
N GLU A 288 15.69 -7.07 5.45
CA GLU A 288 14.93 -5.83 5.29
C GLU A 288 13.59 -5.87 6.03
N THR A 289 12.85 -6.97 5.94
CA THR A 289 11.43 -6.96 6.32
C THR A 289 11.10 -7.89 7.47
N ARG A 290 12.03 -8.74 7.92
CA ARG A 290 11.76 -9.86 8.85
C ARG A 290 10.65 -10.78 8.38
N ASN A 291 10.58 -11.01 7.06
CA ASN A 291 9.54 -11.84 6.47
C ASN A 291 9.67 -13.31 6.92
N GLU A 292 8.63 -13.83 7.57
CA GLU A 292 8.60 -15.21 8.10
C GLU A 292 8.65 -16.28 7.00
N THR A 293 8.15 -15.98 5.80
CA THR A 293 8.24 -16.90 4.66
C THR A 293 9.69 -17.03 4.20
N ALA A 294 10.42 -15.92 4.04
CA ALA A 294 11.85 -15.95 3.73
C ALA A 294 12.65 -16.71 4.80
N GLU A 295 12.41 -16.42 6.08
CA GLU A 295 13.06 -17.13 7.20
C GLU A 295 12.79 -18.64 7.15
N GLY A 296 11.53 -19.03 6.95
CA GLY A 296 11.13 -20.42 6.85
C GLY A 296 11.74 -21.14 5.64
N ILE A 297 11.86 -20.47 4.48
CA ILE A 297 12.50 -21.04 3.30
C ILE A 297 14.00 -21.26 3.57
N LEU A 298 14.71 -20.22 4.04
CA LEU A 298 16.14 -20.32 4.35
C LEU A 298 16.42 -21.42 5.38
N GLY A 299 15.60 -21.50 6.44
CA GLY A 299 15.74 -22.51 7.49
C GLY A 299 15.54 -23.96 7.01
N ARG A 300 14.61 -24.20 6.07
CA ARG A 300 14.35 -25.54 5.52
C ARG A 300 15.37 -26.00 4.47
N HIS A 301 16.11 -25.07 3.88
CA HIS A 301 17.03 -25.34 2.77
C HIS A 301 18.49 -25.10 3.15
N GLN A 302 18.82 -25.05 4.45
CA GLN A 302 20.22 -24.92 4.93
C GLN A 302 21.12 -26.01 4.36
N ASP A 303 20.59 -27.21 4.15
CA ASP A 303 21.34 -28.36 3.64
C ASP A 303 21.59 -28.30 2.12
N LEU A 304 21.01 -27.34 1.39
CA LEU A 304 21.23 -27.18 -0.05
C LEU A 304 22.56 -26.49 -0.40
N LEU A 305 23.18 -25.80 0.56
CA LEU A 305 24.43 -25.07 0.40
C LEU A 305 25.41 -25.41 1.53
N THR A 306 26.69 -25.33 1.24
CA THR A 306 27.75 -25.38 2.25
C THR A 306 27.84 -24.06 3.02
N GLU A 307 28.48 -24.08 4.20
CA GLU A 307 28.73 -22.86 4.99
C GLU A 307 29.46 -21.77 4.19
N ALA A 308 30.39 -22.17 3.30
CA ALA A 308 31.13 -21.25 2.46
C ALA A 308 30.25 -20.58 1.40
N GLU A 309 29.33 -21.34 0.78
CA GLU A 309 28.38 -20.82 -0.20
C GLU A 309 27.32 -19.93 0.46
N ILE A 310 26.88 -20.25 1.68
CA ILE A 310 26.01 -19.37 2.47
C ILE A 310 26.72 -18.04 2.74
N ALA A 311 27.99 -18.06 3.19
CA ALA A 311 28.75 -16.84 3.43
C ALA A 311 28.94 -16.00 2.14
N GLU A 312 29.11 -16.67 0.99
CA GLU A 312 29.14 -16.01 -0.31
C GLU A 312 27.79 -15.38 -0.67
N ALA A 313 26.69 -16.12 -0.49
CA ALA A 313 25.34 -15.65 -0.74
C ALA A 313 24.97 -14.45 0.15
N GLU A 314 25.35 -14.46 1.43
CA GLU A 314 25.12 -13.34 2.34
C GLU A 314 25.90 -12.09 1.94
N LYS A 315 27.09 -12.24 1.33
CA LYS A 315 27.81 -11.11 0.74
C LYS A 315 27.10 -10.60 -0.52
N LEU A 316 26.61 -11.50 -1.37
CA LEU A 316 25.83 -11.14 -2.56
C LEU A 316 24.50 -10.47 -2.20
N ALA A 317 23.93 -10.79 -1.03
CA ALA A 317 22.67 -10.21 -0.55
C ALA A 317 22.75 -8.68 -0.40
N GLU A 318 23.94 -8.11 -0.17
CA GLU A 318 24.15 -6.66 -0.12
C GLU A 318 23.73 -5.96 -1.43
N ASP A 319 23.84 -6.61 -2.58
CA ASP A 319 23.36 -6.08 -3.87
C ASP A 319 21.82 -6.07 -3.97
N TRP A 320 21.16 -6.77 -3.05
CA TRP A 320 19.70 -6.91 -2.97
C TRP A 320 19.07 -6.07 -1.87
N LEU A 321 19.86 -5.62 -0.90
CA LEU A 321 19.42 -4.80 0.22
C LEU A 321 19.05 -3.38 -0.22
N ASN A 322 17.85 -2.92 0.14
CA ASN A 322 17.35 -1.56 -0.07
C ASN A 322 17.51 -1.07 -1.53
N ARG A 323 17.34 -1.96 -2.51
CA ARG A 323 17.37 -1.58 -3.93
C ARG A 323 16.21 -0.64 -4.27
N ASP A 324 16.43 0.27 -5.22
CA ASP A 324 15.37 1.05 -5.83
C ASP A 324 14.66 0.28 -6.97
N PRO A 325 13.32 0.38 -7.09
CA PRO A 325 12.40 0.90 -6.07
C PRO A 325 12.36 -0.02 -4.83
N PRO A 326 12.11 0.54 -3.64
CA PRO A 326 12.18 -0.21 -2.39
C PRO A 326 11.19 -1.36 -2.35
N LEU A 327 11.52 -2.40 -1.59
CA LEU A 327 10.57 -3.46 -1.28
C LEU A 327 9.32 -2.89 -0.59
N SER A 328 8.15 -3.42 -0.94
CA SER A 328 6.88 -3.01 -0.35
C SER A 328 5.85 -4.13 -0.41
N TYR A 329 4.97 -4.16 0.59
CA TYR A 329 3.72 -4.93 0.55
C TYR A 329 2.61 -4.20 -0.21
N PHE A 330 2.87 -2.98 -0.68
CA PHE A 330 1.90 -2.09 -1.33
C PHE A 330 0.58 -2.06 -0.54
N PRO A 331 0.63 -1.67 0.76
CA PRO A 331 -0.60 -1.55 1.53
C PRO A 331 -1.56 -0.59 0.79
N PRO A 332 -2.82 -0.98 0.55
CA PRO A 332 -3.77 -0.12 -0.12
C PRO A 332 -3.94 1.16 0.71
N LYS A 333 -4.15 2.29 0.03
CA LYS A 333 -4.31 3.57 0.74
C LYS A 333 -5.53 3.49 1.67
N TYR A 334 -6.66 3.00 1.19
CA TYR A 334 -7.91 2.88 1.94
C TYR A 334 -8.51 1.47 1.86
N GLY A 335 -9.38 1.11 2.80
CA GLY A 335 -9.95 -0.24 2.95
C GLY A 335 -9.65 -0.88 4.32
N PHE A 336 -10.03 -2.15 4.48
CA PHE A 336 -9.98 -2.89 5.76
C PHE A 336 -8.57 -3.16 6.28
#